data_AF-A0AB35BBY4-F1
#
_entry.id   AF-A0AB35BBY4-F1
#
_cell.length_a   1.000
_cell.length_b   1.000
_cell.length_c   1.000
_cell.angle_alpha   90.00
_cell.angle_beta   90.00
_cell.angle_gamma   90.00
#
_symmetry.space_group_name_H-M   'P 1'
#
loop_
_entity.id
_entity.type
_entity.pdbx_description
1 polymer ?
#
loop_
_entity_poly.entity_id
_entity_poly.type
_entity_poly.pdbx_seq_one_letter_code
_entity_poly.pdbx_strand_id
1 'polypeptide(L)'
;MTTDDEGRHIEFVVERLTKKHPELSATTVRDTVAHAHRHFDGRRVRDFVPLLVERNAEAELSHAAGMREVPIGAVGGRHRVD
;
A
#
# COMPACT_ATOMS: atom_id res chain seq x y z
N MET A 1 -7.95 11.31 -19.80
CA MET A 1 -6.93 11.77 -18.84
C MET A 1 -5.59 11.82 -19.54
N THR A 2 -4.74 12.82 -19.27
CA THR A 2 -3.37 12.88 -19.82
C THR A 2 -2.37 12.22 -18.86
N THR A 3 -1.20 11.83 -19.34
CA THR A 3 -0.15 11.23 -18.49
C THR A 3 0.36 12.21 -17.42
N ASP A 4 0.39 13.51 -17.73
CA ASP A 4 0.80 14.54 -16.77
C ASP A 4 -0.23 14.67 -15.62
N ASP A 5 -1.51 14.65 -15.96
CA ASP A 5 -2.63 14.64 -15.00
C ASP A 5 -2.66 13.34 -14.17
N GLU A 6 -2.29 12.20 -14.79
CA GLU A 6 -2.05 10.93 -14.08
C GLU A 6 -0.97 11.05 -13.03
N GLY A 7 0.21 11.55 -13.42
CA GLY A 7 1.36 11.69 -12.53
C GLY A 7 1.04 12.53 -11.30
N ARG A 8 0.38 13.67 -11.51
CA ARG A 8 -0.08 14.54 -10.41
C ARG A 8 -1.08 13.84 -9.49
N HIS A 9 -2.02 13.07 -10.05
CA HIS A 9 -2.94 12.29 -9.22
C HIS A 9 -2.23 11.18 -8.44
N ILE A 10 -1.21 10.54 -9.01
CA ILE A 10 -0.39 9.56 -8.29
C ILE A 10 0.37 10.21 -7.12
N GLU A 11 0.91 11.42 -7.29
CA GLU A 11 1.54 12.17 -6.20
C GLU A 11 0.56 12.45 -5.05
N PHE A 12 -0.67 12.87 -5.36
CA PHE A 12 -1.71 13.05 -4.34
C PHE A 12 -2.09 11.76 -3.62
N VAL A 13 -2.09 10.63 -4.33
CA VAL A 13 -2.29 9.31 -3.72
C VAL A 13 -1.17 8.99 -2.73
N VAL A 14 0.10 9.22 -3.09
CA VAL A 14 1.25 9.04 -2.18
C VAL A 14 1.08 9.90 -0.93
N GLU A 15 0.75 11.17 -1.07
CA GLU A 15 0.56 12.08 0.08
C GLU A 15 -0.56 11.59 1.01
N ARG A 16 -1.68 11.15 0.44
CA ARG A 16 -2.84 10.67 1.22
C ARG A 16 -2.52 9.38 1.96
N LEU A 17 -1.90 8.42 1.29
CA LEU A 17 -1.54 7.14 1.90
C LEU A 17 -0.44 7.31 2.96
N THR A 18 0.50 8.24 2.76
CA THR A 18 1.52 8.56 3.78
C THR A 18 0.87 9.12 5.04
N LYS A 19 -0.16 9.96 4.90
CA LYS A 19 -0.93 10.47 6.05
C LYS A 19 -1.79 9.39 6.72
N LYS A 20 -2.27 8.41 5.95
CA LYS A 20 -3.15 7.35 6.43
C LYS A 20 -2.41 6.25 7.19
N HIS A 21 -1.18 5.96 6.80
CA HIS A 21 -0.31 4.94 7.41
C HIS A 21 0.92 5.60 8.06
N PRO A 22 0.76 6.46 9.08
CA PRO A 22 1.87 7.20 9.71
C PRO A 22 2.92 6.29 10.36
N GLU A 23 2.58 5.04 10.65
CA GLU A 23 3.49 4.02 11.13
C GLU A 23 4.45 3.52 10.04
N LEU A 24 4.08 3.59 8.76
CA LEU A 24 4.94 3.17 7.65
C LEU A 24 5.89 4.30 7.22
N SER A 25 7.05 3.95 6.68
CA SER A 25 7.96 4.96 6.14
C SER A 25 7.38 5.55 4.84
N ALA A 26 7.59 6.84 4.59
CA ALA A 26 7.17 7.49 3.35
C ALA A 26 7.76 6.81 2.10
N THR A 27 8.98 6.25 2.20
CA THR A 27 9.59 5.46 1.14
C THR A 27 8.81 4.18 0.86
N THR A 28 8.41 3.43 1.90
CA THR A 28 7.58 2.23 1.74
C THR A 28 6.26 2.54 1.03
N VAL A 29 5.59 3.63 1.42
CA VAL A 29 4.35 4.07 0.77
C VAL A 29 4.59 4.41 -0.69
N ARG A 30 5.63 5.21 -1.00
CA ARG A 30 5.99 5.56 -2.38
C ARG A 30 6.28 4.35 -3.24
N ASP A 31 7.08 3.41 -2.74
CA ASP A 31 7.46 2.21 -3.48
C ASP A 31 6.24 1.31 -3.75
N THR A 32 5.33 1.21 -2.79
CA THR A 32 4.08 0.44 -2.93
C THR A 32 3.15 1.07 -3.98
N VAL A 33 2.98 2.40 -3.94
CA VAL A 33 2.20 3.14 -4.94
C VAL A 33 2.83 3.01 -6.33
N ALA A 34 4.16 3.15 -6.44
CA ALA A 34 4.87 2.99 -7.71
C ALA A 34 4.76 1.55 -8.25
N HIS A 35 4.83 0.55 -7.38
CA HIS A 35 4.59 -0.84 -7.76
C HIS A 35 3.17 -1.04 -8.29
N ALA A 36 2.15 -0.58 -7.55
CA ALA A 36 0.75 -0.64 -7.96
C ALA A 36 0.50 0.08 -9.30
N HIS A 37 1.16 1.21 -9.55
CA HIS A 37 1.09 1.96 -10.81
C HIS A 37 1.63 1.19 -12.01
N ARG A 38 2.78 0.52 -11.86
CA ARG A 38 3.40 -0.30 -12.93
C ARG A 38 2.52 -1.45 -13.42
N HIS A 39 1.58 -1.95 -12.63
CA HIS A 39 0.60 -2.97 -13.09
C HIS A 39 -0.25 -2.50 -14.27
N PHE A 40 -0.37 -1.18 -14.45
CA PHE A 40 -1.12 -0.57 -15.52
C PHE A 40 -0.25 -0.13 -16.70
N ASP A 41 1.05 -0.40 -16.72
CA ASP A 41 1.91 0.00 -17.84
C ASP A 41 1.39 -0.55 -19.18
N GLY A 42 1.48 0.27 -20.24
CA GLY A 42 1.02 -0.09 -21.58
C GLY A 42 -0.50 -0.14 -21.80
N ARG A 43 -1.32 0.01 -20.75
CA ARG A 43 -2.80 0.07 -20.89
C ARG A 43 -3.24 1.37 -21.57
N ARG A 44 -4.14 1.24 -22.55
CA ARG A 44 -4.66 2.35 -23.39
C ARG A 44 -5.66 3.25 -22.65
N VAL A 45 -6.56 2.67 -21.86
CA VAL A 45 -7.54 3.41 -21.04
C VAL A 45 -6.92 3.69 -19.68
N ARG A 46 -6.89 4.96 -19.29
CA ARG A 46 -6.14 5.40 -18.09
C ARG A 46 -6.91 6.25 -17.08
N ASP A 47 -8.15 6.62 -17.40
CA ASP A 47 -8.95 7.54 -16.57
C ASP A 47 -9.17 7.04 -15.13
N PHE A 48 -9.12 5.72 -14.92
CA PHE A 48 -9.31 5.09 -13.61
C PHE A 48 -8.01 4.61 -12.96
N VAL A 49 -6.87 4.80 -13.60
CA VAL A 49 -5.59 4.28 -13.07
C VAL A 49 -5.28 4.85 -11.68
N PRO A 50 -5.39 6.16 -11.40
CA PRO A 50 -5.08 6.67 -10.07
C PRO A 50 -5.94 6.05 -8.96
N LEU A 51 -7.24 5.87 -9.24
CA LEU A 51 -8.18 5.25 -8.29
C LEU A 51 -7.82 3.79 -8.02
N LEU A 52 -7.47 3.03 -9.06
CA LEU A 52 -7.11 1.63 -8.93
C LEU A 52 -5.75 1.45 -8.24
N VAL A 53 -4.78 2.33 -8.52
CA VAL A 53 -3.50 2.37 -7.82
C VAL A 53 -3.70 2.64 -6.34
N GLU A 54 -4.49 3.66 -5.99
CA GLU A 54 -4.80 3.98 -4.60
C GLU A 54 -5.40 2.77 -3.88
N ARG A 55 -6.40 2.12 -4.47
CA ARG A 55 -7.06 0.96 -3.85
C ARG A 55 -6.11 -0.23 -3.67
N ASN A 56 -5.25 -0.51 -4.65
CA ASN A 56 -4.30 -1.62 -4.58
C ASN A 56 -3.21 -1.34 -3.53
N ALA A 57 -2.62 -0.13 -3.56
CA ALA A 57 -1.61 0.26 -2.60
C ALA A 57 -2.16 0.29 -1.17
N GLU A 58 -3.39 0.79 -0.97
CA GLU A 58 -4.06 0.78 0.33
C GLU A 58 -4.20 -0.64 0.91
N ALA A 59 -4.60 -1.61 0.08
CA ALA A 59 -4.73 -3.00 0.51
C ALA A 59 -3.38 -3.61 0.91
N GLU A 60 -2.33 -3.36 0.13
CA GLU A 60 -0.97 -3.83 0.43
C GLU A 60 -0.41 -3.19 1.72
N LEU A 61 -0.57 -1.88 1.89
CA LEU A 61 -0.10 -1.15 3.07
C LEU A 61 -0.84 -1.56 4.33
N SER A 62 -2.16 -1.74 4.25
CA SER A 62 -2.97 -2.21 5.39
C SER A 62 -2.52 -3.60 5.87
N HIS A 63 -2.18 -4.49 4.93
CA HIS A 63 -1.64 -5.81 5.27
C HIS A 63 -0.25 -5.69 5.92
N ALA A 64 0.63 -4.83 5.39
CA ALA A 64 1.96 -4.59 5.94
C ALA A 64 1.93 -3.95 7.34
N ALA A 65 1.01 -3.01 7.58
CA ALA A 65 0.78 -2.39 8.89
C ALA A 65 0.28 -3.44 9.91
N GLY A 66 -0.70 -4.27 9.52
CA GLY A 66 -1.22 -5.34 10.37
C GLY A 66 -0.20 -6.43 10.70
N MET A 67 0.71 -6.78 9.77
CA MET A 67 1.80 -7.73 10.05
C MET A 67 2.83 -7.18 11.05
N ARG A 68 3.02 -5.86 11.12
CA ARG A 68 3.90 -5.21 12.11
C ARG A 68 3.31 -5.22 13.53
N GLU A 69 2.00 -5.47 13.67
CA GLU A 69 1.30 -5.55 14.95
C GLU A 69 1.12 -6.98 15.48
N VAL A 70 1.79 -8.00 14.95
CA VAL A 70 1.72 -9.35 15.55
C VAL A 70 2.75 -9.46 16.69
N PRO A 71 2.36 -9.37 17.99
CA PRO A 71 3.26 -9.72 19.07
C PRO A 71 3.57 -11.21 18.97
N ILE A 72 4.83 -11.52 18.68
CA ILE A 72 5.41 -12.86 18.75
C ILE A 72 5.49 -13.26 20.24
N GLY A 73 4.33 -13.52 20.87
CA GLY A 73 4.23 -13.83 22.30
C GLY A 73 3.07 -14.75 22.67
N ALA A 74 2.19 -15.09 21.72
CA ALA A 74 1.02 -15.94 21.97
C ALA A 74 1.01 -17.19 21.07
N VAL A 75 2.12 -17.94 21.02
CA VAL A 75 2.11 -19.32 20.50
C VAL A 75 2.65 -20.26 21.58
N GLY A 76 1.76 -20.61 22.49
CA GLY A 76 1.61 -21.95 23.09
C GLY A 76 2.82 -22.65 23.69
N GLY A 77 3.12 -22.38 24.96
CA GLY A 77 3.72 -23.37 25.86
C GLY A 77 2.64 -24.20 26.54
N ARG A 78 2.04 -25.18 25.83
CA ARG A 78 1.23 -26.22 26.49
C ARG A 78 2.19 -27.16 27.21
N HIS A 79 2.50 -26.88 28.47
CA HIS A 79 3.14 -27.85 29.35
C HIS A 79 2.05 -28.81 29.87
N ARG A 80 1.97 -29.96 29.23
CA ARG A 80 1.34 -31.16 29.76
C ARG A 80 2.48 -31.99 30.34
N VAL A 81 2.50 -32.17 31.66
CA VAL A 81 2.95 -33.39 32.35
C VAL A 81 2.47 -33.33 33.80
N ASP A 82 1.65 -34.32 34.12
CA ASP A 82 1.31 -34.98 35.40
C ASP A 82 0.92 -34.15 36.63
#